data_AF-A0A1Q7YNQ3-F1
#
_entry.id   AF-A0A1Q7YNQ3-F1
#
_cell.length_a   1.000
_cell.length_b   1.000
_cell.length_c   1.000
_cell.angle_alpha   90.00
_cell.angle_beta   90.00
_cell.angle_gamma   90.00
#
_symmetry.space_group_name_H-M   'P 1'
#
loop_
_entity.id
_entity.type
_entity.pdbx_description
1 polymer ?
#
loop_
_entity_poly.entity_id
_entity_poly.type
_entity_poly.pdbx_seq_one_letter_code
_entity_poly.pdbx_strand_id
1 'polypeptide(L)' 'MSVLDASGKPVPDAKVKLVLVMPAMPAMNMPETRSPADLTWNGSDYAGTVRPASGSWNVEIEARRNGQLLGVYRSRLIAQ' A
#
# COMPACT_ATOMS: atom_id res chain seq x y z
N MET A 1 6.25 -6.82 -2.85
CA MET A 1 7.23 -5.71 -2.68
C MET A 1 8.30 -6.11 -1.68
N SER A 2 9.51 -5.61 -1.79
CA SER A 2 10.57 -5.92 -0.80
C SER A 2 10.85 -4.71 0.10
N VAL A 3 10.91 -4.96 1.41
CA VAL A 3 11.40 -3.97 2.40
C VAL A 3 12.81 -4.38 2.75
N LEU A 4 13.78 -3.51 2.48
CA LEU A 4 15.19 -3.75 2.76
C LEU A 4 15.67 -2.82 3.88
N ASP A 5 16.57 -3.31 4.72
CA ASP A 5 17.28 -2.48 5.68
C ASP A 5 18.43 -1.69 5.00
N ALA A 6 19.14 -0.87 5.78
CA ALA A 6 20.27 -0.09 5.29
C ALA A 6 21.45 -0.94 4.76
N SER A 7 21.50 -2.23 5.11
CA SER A 7 22.49 -3.19 4.60
C SER A 7 22.01 -3.94 3.35
N GLY A 8 20.81 -3.64 2.85
CA GLY A 8 20.19 -4.30 1.71
C GLY A 8 19.58 -5.66 2.05
N LYS A 9 19.43 -6.01 3.33
CA LYS A 9 18.82 -7.28 3.73
C LYS A 9 17.30 -7.16 3.81
N PRO A 10 16.54 -8.19 3.41
CA PRO A 10 15.10 -8.20 3.61
C PRO A 10 14.72 -8.09 5.09
N VAL A 11 13.66 -7.32 5.36
CA VAL A 11 13.08 -7.15 6.70
C VAL A 11 11.75 -7.91 6.74
N PRO A 12 11.72 -9.19 7.12
CA PRO A 12 10.51 -10.03 7.06
C PRO A 12 9.52 -9.76 8.21
N ASP A 13 9.96 -9.07 9.27
CA ASP A 13 9.18 -8.73 10.46
C ASP A 13 8.63 -7.30 10.43
N ALA A 14 8.69 -6.62 9.28
CA ALA A 14 7.99 -5.35 9.08
C ALA A 14 6.47 -5.56 9.00
N LYS A 15 5.73 -4.62 9.60
CA LYS A 15 4.31 -4.42 9.37
C LYS A 15 4.15 -3.53 8.15
N VAL A 16 3.63 -4.11 7.07
CA VAL A 16 3.44 -3.38 5.80
C VAL A 16 1.95 -3.18 5.56
N LYS A 17 1.55 -1.90 5.47
CA LYS A 17 0.17 -1.49 5.23
C LYS A 17 0.05 -0.80 3.89
N LEU A 18 -0.91 -1.24 3.09
CA LEU A 18 -1.33 -0.61 1.85
C LEU A 18 -2.65 0.13 2.09
N VAL A 19 -2.78 1.34 1.55
CA VAL A 19 -4.04 2.06 1.44
C VAL A 19 -4.18 2.53 0.00
N LEU A 20 -5.24 2.07 -0.66
CA LEU A 20 -5.69 2.69 -1.91
C LEU A 20 -6.66 3.82 -1.57
N VAL A 21 -6.47 4.98 -2.21
CA VAL A 21 -7.33 6.16 -2.04
C VAL A 21 -7.83 6.61 -3.41
N MET A 22 -9.12 6.40 -3.68
CA MET A 22 -9.79 7.02 -4.81
C MET A 22 -10.19 8.43 -4.37
N PRO A 23 -9.70 9.49 -5.03
CA PRO A 23 -10.09 10.85 -4.68
C PRO A 23 -11.60 11.02 -4.91
N ALA A 24 -12.21 11.95 -4.15
CA ALA A 24 -13.60 12.31 -4.38
C ALA A 24 -13.80 12.77 -5.84
N MET A 25 -14.92 12.40 -6.43
CA MET A 25 -15.37 12.87 -7.74
C MET A 25 -16.68 13.65 -7.54
N PRO A 26 -16.61 14.95 -7.19
CA PRO A 26 -17.80 15.75 -6.89
C PRO A 26 -18.79 15.82 -8.05
N ALA A 27 -18.27 15.88 -9.28
CA ALA A 27 -19.08 15.89 -10.51
C ALA A 27 -19.95 14.63 -10.67
N MET A 28 -19.58 13.52 -10.03
CA MET A 28 -20.32 12.25 -10.04
C MET A 28 -20.98 11.95 -8.69
N ASN A 29 -20.99 12.91 -7.75
CA ASN A 29 -21.48 12.74 -6.37
C ASN A 29 -20.84 11.54 -5.63
N MET A 30 -19.59 11.20 -5.95
CA MET A 30 -18.85 10.13 -5.29
C MET A 30 -17.85 10.69 -4.28
N PRO A 31 -17.92 10.29 -3.00
CA PRO A 31 -16.96 10.70 -1.98
C PRO A 31 -15.61 10.01 -2.17
N GLU A 32 -14.60 10.49 -1.45
CA GLU A 32 -13.31 9.81 -1.36
C GLU A 32 -13.54 8.38 -0.83
N THR A 33 -12.93 7.40 -1.49
CA THR A 33 -13.01 6.00 -1.07
C THR A 33 -11.63 5.52 -0.67
N ARG A 34 -11.53 4.88 0.50
CA ARG A 34 -10.29 4.30 1.02
C ARG A 34 -10.43 2.79 1.12
N SER A 35 -9.42 2.06 0.65
CA SER A 35 -9.37 0.60 0.72
C SER A 35 -8.04 0.18 1.35
N PRO A 36 -8.00 -0.01 2.68
CA PRO A 36 -6.81 -0.51 3.37
C PRO A 36 -6.64 -2.02 3.15
N ALA A 37 -5.40 -2.47 3.09
CA ALA A 37 -5.01 -3.87 3.07
C ALA A 37 -3.69 -4.07 3.80
N ASP A 38 -3.56 -5.15 4.57
CA ASP A 38 -2.29 -5.56 5.14
C ASP A 38 -1.55 -6.44 4.14
N LEU A 39 -0.23 -6.25 4.02
CA LEU A 39 0.61 -7.11 3.20
C LEU A 39 1.39 -8.08 4.08
N THR A 40 1.45 -9.34 3.67
CA THR A 40 2.07 -10.43 4.42
C THR A 40 3.36 -10.86 3.75
N TRP A 41 4.39 -11.11 4.55
CA TRP A 41 5.64 -11.68 4.06
C TRP A 41 5.43 -13.13 3.59
N ASN A 42 5.83 -13.44 2.35
CA ASN A 42 5.68 -14.76 1.74
C ASN A 42 6.97 -15.59 1.71
N GLY A 43 8.05 -15.11 2.30
CA GLY A 43 9.39 -15.72 2.21
C GLY A 43 10.36 -14.97 1.31
N SER A 44 9.88 -14.10 0.42
CA SER A 44 10.70 -13.31 -0.50
C SER A 44 10.28 -11.84 -0.59
N ASP A 45 8.98 -11.57 -0.48
CA ASP A 45 8.43 -10.24 -0.57
C ASP A 45 7.08 -10.15 0.18
N TYR A 46 6.60 -8.93 0.37
CA TYR A 46 5.29 -8.62 0.93
C TYR A 46 4.23 -8.59 -0.16
N ALA A 47 3.24 -9.45 0.00
CA ALA A 47 2.12 -9.60 -0.93
C ALA A 47 0.77 -9.50 -0.21
N GLY A 48 -0.23 -9.02 -0.94
CA GLY A 48 -1.60 -8.92 -0.46
C GLY A 48 -2.51 -8.58 -1.63
N THR A 49 -3.80 -8.84 -1.45
CA THR A 49 -4.79 -8.69 -2.51
C THR A 49 -5.77 -7.59 -2.11
N VAL A 50 -5.99 -6.66 -3.03
CA VAL A 50 -7.04 -5.64 -2.94
C VAL A 50 -7.81 -5.65 -4.26
N ARG A 51 -9.13 -5.50 -4.18
CA ARG A 51 -10.02 -5.46 -5.35
C ARG A 51 -10.66 -4.07 -5.43
N PRO A 52 -9.95 -3.07 -5.97
CA PRO A 52 -10.53 -1.75 -6.15
C PRO A 52 -11.59 -1.77 -7.25
N ALA A 53 -12.56 -0.88 -7.16
CA ALA A 53 -13.43 -0.55 -8.29
C ALA A 53 -12.60 0.08 -9.43
N SER A 54 -13.14 0.06 -10.65
CA SER A 54 -12.51 0.72 -11.79
C SER A 54 -12.34 2.22 -11.52
N GLY A 55 -11.24 2.80 -12.01
CA GLY A 55 -10.90 4.20 -11.81
C GLY A 55 -9.46 4.44 -11.38
N SER A 56 -9.17 5.70 -11.09
CA SER A 56 -7.85 6.17 -10.67
C SER A 56 -7.74 6.15 -9.14
N TRP A 57 -6.74 5.44 -8.64
CA TRP A 57 -6.43 5.32 -7.22
C TRP A 57 -5.02 5.83 -6.94
N ASN A 58 -4.86 6.53 -5.82
CA ASN A 58 -3.56 6.76 -5.22
C ASN A 58 -3.20 5.56 -4.35
N VAL A 59 -1.97 5.09 -4.46
CA VAL A 59 -1.43 3.97 -3.69
C VAL A 59 -0.52 4.57 -2.62
N GLU A 60 -0.77 4.28 -1.35
CA GLU A 60 0.14 4.59 -0.26
C GLU A 60 0.48 3.31 0.49
N ILE A 61 1.77 3.05 0.66
CA ILE A 61 2.28 1.87 1.34
C ILE A 61 3.24 2.34 2.42
N GLU A 62 2.99 1.95 3.66
CA GLU A 62 3.89 2.19 4.78
C GLU A 62 4.48 0.88 5.29
N ALA A 63 5.80 0.85 5.46
CA ALA A 63 6.49 -0.23 6.15
C ALA A 63 6.98 0.27 7.52
N ARG A 64 6.61 -0.43 8.59
CA ARG A 64 7.03 -0.11 9.96
C ARG A 64 7.59 -1.34 10.66
N ARG A 65 8.65 -1.18 11.45
CA ARG A 65 9.19 -2.24 12.31
C ARG A 65 9.28 -1.72 13.73
N ASN A 66 8.71 -2.43 14.69
CA ASN A 66 8.66 -2.03 16.10
C ASN A 66 8.14 -0.59 16.32
N GLY A 67 7.19 -0.15 15.47
CA GLY A 67 6.63 1.21 15.51
C GLY A 67 7.45 2.27 14.75
N GLN A 68 8.70 1.99 14.40
CA GLN A 68 9.54 2.87 13.60
C GLN A 68 9.17 2.78 12.12
N LEU A 69 9.00 3.92 11.47
CA LEU A 69 8.81 4.00 10.02
C LEU A 69 10.12 3.63 9.31
N LEU A 70 10.06 2.59 8.48
CA LEU A 70 11.17 2.17 7.61
C LEU A 70 11.11 2.89 6.26
N GLY A 71 9.91 3.13 5.75
CA GLY A 71 9.72 3.83 4.49
C GLY A 71 8.25 3.94 4.09
N VAL A 72 8.02 4.84 3.13
CA VAL A 72 6.72 5.02 2.49
C VAL A 72 6.91 4.96 0.98
N TYR A 73 6.06 4.19 0.32
CA TYR A 73 5.97 4.14 -1.14
C TYR A 73 4.64 4.73 -1.58
N ARG A 74 4.69 5.64 -2.55
CA ARG A 74 3.50 6.27 -3.13
C ARG A 74 3.53 6.12 -4.64
N SER A 75 2.40 5.71 -5.21
CA SER A 75 2.23 5.62 -6.66
C SER A 75 0.78 5.86 -7.05
N ARG A 76 0.49 5.72 -8.34
CA ARG A 76 -0.87 5.78 -8.89
C ARG A 76 -1.20 4.43 -9.53
N LEU A 77 -2.44 3.98 -9.34
CA LEU A 77 -3.01 2.78 -9.94
C LEU A 77 -4.23 3.18 -10.77
N ILE A 78 -4.28 2.73 -12.02
CA ILE A 78 -5.51 2.81 -12.83
C ILE A 78 -6.08 1.40 -12.90
N ALA A 79 -7.20 1.18 -12.19
CA ALA A 79 -7.94 -0.07 -12.23
C ALA A 79 -8.94 -0.04 -13.40
N GLN A 80 -8.99 -1.12 -14.17
CA GLN A 80 -9.90 -1.28 -15.31
C GLN A 80 -11.03 -2.23 -14.96
#